data_AF-A0A8J3NB61-F1
#
_entry.id   AF-A0A8J3NB61-F1
#
_cell.length_a   1.000
_cell.length_b   1.000
_cell.length_c   1.000
_cell.angle_alpha   90.00
_cell.angle_beta   90.00
_cell.angle_gamma   90.00
#
_symmetry.space_group_name_H-M   'P 1'
#
loop_
_entity.id
_entity.type
_entity.pdbx_description
1 polymer ?
#
loop_
_entity_poly.entity_id
_entity_poly.type
_entity_poly.pdbx_seq_one_letter_code
_entity_poly.pdbx_strand_id
1 'polypeptide(L)'
;MAEPVTAPAGTGVGPVPRPVRVAVTATWAGVLVALVAGALFGGMVAGAWVSWDLLPALLGVRPGVAGLPVGAAAGLAAGFTVGHRTRGWVRVLRLHLLRRNGTHADARVTRVERRHRHTARGGSTTAYTVVVGWVDRDGAQGCVRHFRFLGDGDPRFPALLRTGATVRVAYRAGRAARAVLDVPYAPVLADLLP
;
A
#
# COMPACT_ATOMS: atom_id res chain seq x y z
N MET A 1 2.86 24.40 -41.37
CA MET A 1 4.08 24.76 -40.62
C MET A 1 3.58 25.23 -39.26
N ALA A 2 3.63 24.38 -38.24
CA ALA A 2 3.02 24.66 -36.94
C ALA A 2 4.08 25.26 -35.99
N GLU A 3 3.76 26.39 -35.38
CA GLU A 3 4.61 27.05 -34.38
C GLU A 3 4.83 26.14 -33.15
N PRO A 4 6.06 26.10 -32.60
CA PRO A 4 6.31 25.44 -31.33
C PRO A 4 5.71 26.28 -30.20
N VAL A 5 4.56 25.84 -29.68
CA VAL A 5 3.95 26.40 -28.47
C VAL A 5 4.92 26.21 -27.30
N THR A 6 5.51 27.32 -26.85
CA THR A 6 6.35 27.37 -25.66
C THR A 6 5.45 27.26 -24.43
N ALA A 7 5.46 26.08 -23.79
CA ALA A 7 4.65 25.84 -22.60
C ALA A 7 5.16 26.71 -21.42
N PRO A 8 4.27 27.41 -20.69
CA PRO A 8 4.65 28.18 -19.52
C PRO A 8 5.16 27.26 -18.40
N ALA A 9 6.19 27.73 -17.69
CA ALA A 9 6.80 27.06 -16.56
C ALA A 9 5.76 26.86 -15.44
N GLY A 10 5.16 25.67 -15.40
CA GLY A 10 4.22 25.29 -14.35
C GLY A 10 4.89 25.41 -12.99
N THR A 11 4.26 26.15 -12.07
CA THR A 11 4.62 26.22 -10.66
C THR A 11 4.37 24.86 -10.00
N GLY A 12 5.29 23.93 -10.22
CA GLY A 12 5.28 22.63 -9.59
C GLY A 12 5.41 22.80 -8.09
N VAL A 13 4.44 22.27 -7.33
CA VAL A 13 4.59 22.07 -5.90
C VAL A 13 5.86 21.25 -5.70
N GLY A 14 6.90 21.92 -5.19
CA GLY A 14 8.23 21.36 -5.09
C GLY A 14 8.25 20.03 -4.33
N PRO A 15 9.25 19.18 -4.58
CA PRO A 15 9.41 17.93 -3.85
C PRO A 15 9.40 18.23 -2.34
N VAL A 16 8.61 17.45 -1.59
CA VAL A 16 8.51 17.57 -0.13
C VAL A 16 9.93 17.71 0.45
N PRO A 17 10.21 18.71 1.28
CA PRO A 17 11.54 18.93 1.82
C PRO A 17 12.07 17.63 2.43
N ARG A 18 13.34 17.30 2.15
CA ARG A 18 14.03 16.16 2.78
C ARG A 18 13.79 16.09 4.30
N PRO A 19 13.84 17.19 5.09
CA PRO A 19 13.59 17.12 6.52
C PRO A 19 12.17 16.64 6.89
N VAL A 20 11.15 17.04 6.12
CA VAL A 20 9.76 16.59 6.36
C VAL A 20 9.60 15.10 6.07
N ARG A 21 10.28 14.59 5.04
CA ARG A 21 10.30 13.14 4.76
C ARG A 21 10.99 12.36 5.87
N VAL A 22 12.13 12.85 6.37
CA VAL A 22 12.87 12.22 7.47
C VAL A 22 12.04 12.23 8.75
N ALA A 23 11.43 13.36 9.12
CA ALA A 23 10.59 13.48 10.30
C ALA A 23 9.41 12.49 10.28
N VAL A 24 8.66 12.44 9.17
CA VAL A 24 7.53 11.49 9.03
C VAL A 24 8.00 10.03 9.13
N THR A 25 9.15 9.71 8.53
CA THR A 25 9.71 8.36 8.59
C THR A 25 10.14 8.00 10.01
N ALA A 26 10.78 8.94 10.73
CA ALA A 26 11.19 8.78 12.11
C ALA A 26 9.98 8.61 13.06
N THR A 27 8.91 9.39 12.88
CA THR A 27 7.67 9.23 13.64
C THR A 27 7.07 7.84 13.45
N TRP A 28 6.97 7.36 12.21
CA TRP A 28 6.46 6.01 11.94
C TRP A 28 7.37 4.91 12.49
N ALA A 29 8.69 5.10 12.45
CA ALA A 29 9.64 4.18 13.06
C ALA A 29 9.42 4.12 14.58
N GLY A 30 9.26 5.28 15.25
CA GLY A 30 8.97 5.36 16.68
C GLY A 30 7.67 4.65 17.07
N VAL A 31 6.59 4.85 16.29
CA VAL A 31 5.31 4.16 16.50
C VAL A 31 5.45 2.64 16.38
N LEU A 32 6.22 2.15 15.41
CA LEU A 32 6.47 0.71 15.25
C LEU A 32 7.29 0.14 16.39
N VAL A 33 8.33 0.86 16.83
CA VAL A 33 9.13 0.47 18.00
C VAL A 33 8.24 0.38 19.24
N ALA A 34 7.37 1.37 19.48
CA ALA A 34 6.46 1.38 20.61
C ALA A 34 5.45 0.21 20.55
N LEU A 35 4.88 -0.07 19.37
CA LEU A 35 3.96 -1.21 19.19
C LEU A 35 4.66 -2.55 19.43
N VAL A 36 5.88 -2.72 18.90
CA VAL A 36 6.66 -3.95 19.07
C VAL A 36 7.08 -4.12 20.52
N ALA A 37 7.58 -3.07 21.17
CA ALA A 37 7.95 -3.10 22.58
C ALA A 37 6.75 -3.37 23.50
N GLY A 38 5.61 -2.75 23.23
CA GLY A 38 4.37 -3.00 23.97
C GLY A 38 3.86 -4.43 23.79
N ALA A 39 3.88 -4.96 22.56
CA ALA A 39 3.45 -6.33 22.30
C ALA A 39 4.43 -7.36 22.90
N LEU A 40 5.74 -7.09 22.84
CA LEU A 40 6.78 -7.86 23.54
C LEU A 40 6.51 -7.92 25.04
N PHE A 41 6.38 -6.75 25.68
CA PHE A 41 6.16 -6.65 27.11
C PHE A 41 4.85 -7.34 27.53
N GLY A 42 3.76 -7.08 26.80
CA GLY A 42 2.47 -7.74 27.04
C GLY A 42 2.56 -9.27 26.87
N GLY A 43 3.29 -9.74 25.84
CA GLY A 43 3.54 -11.17 25.63
C GLY A 43 4.36 -11.80 26.74
N MET A 44 5.39 -11.12 27.25
CA MET A 44 6.18 -11.59 28.39
C MET A 44 5.35 -11.65 29.68
N VAL A 45 4.55 -10.63 29.97
CA VAL A 45 3.66 -10.61 31.14
C VAL A 45 2.62 -11.73 31.03
N ALA A 46 1.98 -11.90 29.87
CA ALA A 46 1.02 -12.97 29.64
C ALA A 46 1.66 -14.36 29.75
N GLY A 47 2.86 -14.55 29.19
CA GLY A 47 3.61 -15.81 29.30
C GLY A 47 4.05 -16.12 30.73
N ALA A 48 4.40 -15.10 31.51
CA ALA A 48 4.68 -15.24 32.93
C ALA A 48 3.42 -15.66 33.70
N TRP A 49 2.29 -14.99 33.48
CA TRP A 49 1.00 -15.31 34.12
C TRP A 49 0.53 -16.73 33.80
N VAL A 50 0.58 -17.13 32.53
CA VAL A 50 0.21 -18.49 32.10
C VAL A 50 1.12 -19.55 32.70
N SER A 51 2.41 -19.27 32.83
CA SER A 51 3.38 -20.23 33.38
C SER A 51 3.31 -20.36 34.91
N TRP A 52 2.91 -19.30 35.62
CA TRP A 52 2.78 -19.30 37.08
C TRP A 52 1.42 -19.77 37.58
N ASP A 53 0.33 -19.38 36.92
CA ASP A 53 -1.02 -19.64 37.44
C ASP A 53 -1.75 -20.76 36.69
N LEU A 54 -1.62 -20.82 35.36
CA LEU A 54 -2.48 -21.67 34.54
C LEU A 54 -1.92 -23.09 34.36
N LEU A 55 -0.63 -23.20 34.08
CA LEU A 55 0.06 -24.49 33.84
C LEU A 55 0.13 -25.39 35.09
N PRO A 56 0.44 -24.86 36.29
CA PRO A 56 0.41 -25.66 37.51
C PRO A 56 -1.01 -26.11 37.87
N ALA A 57 -2.02 -25.26 37.65
CA ALA A 57 -3.42 -25.55 37.96
C ALA A 57 -4.06 -26.59 37.01
N LEU A 58 -3.67 -26.62 35.73
CA LEU A 58 -4.24 -27.53 34.72
C LEU A 58 -3.46 -28.84 34.55
N LEU A 59 -2.13 -28.79 34.67
CA LEU A 59 -1.26 -29.91 34.30
C LEU A 59 -0.38 -30.41 35.45
N GLY A 60 -0.42 -29.77 36.63
CA GLY A 60 0.42 -30.13 37.78
C GLY A 60 1.92 -29.95 37.55
N VAL A 61 2.31 -29.26 36.46
CA VAL A 61 3.69 -29.03 36.08
C VAL A 61 4.20 -27.78 36.80
N ARG A 62 5.36 -27.87 37.47
CA ARG A 62 5.99 -26.73 38.14
C ARG A 62 6.28 -25.61 37.13
N PRO A 63 6.15 -24.33 37.54
CA PRO A 63 6.41 -23.19 36.66
C PRO A 63 7.84 -23.25 36.13
N GLY A 64 7.98 -23.54 34.85
CA GLY A 64 9.26 -23.59 34.16
C GLY A 64 9.64 -22.24 33.59
N VAL A 65 10.94 -21.92 33.63
CA VAL A 65 11.55 -20.68 33.08
C VAL A 65 11.26 -20.46 31.58
N ALA A 66 10.73 -21.48 30.90
CA ALA A 66 10.38 -21.47 29.48
C ALA A 66 9.13 -20.63 29.09
N GLY A 67 8.29 -20.18 30.05
CA GLY A 67 7.10 -19.37 29.73
C GLY A 67 7.40 -17.97 29.20
N LEU A 68 8.48 -17.35 29.70
CA LEU A 68 8.93 -16.02 29.29
C LEU A 68 9.42 -15.95 27.83
N PRO A 69 10.31 -16.84 27.34
CA PRO A 69 10.77 -16.78 25.95
C PRO A 69 9.65 -17.07 24.95
N VAL A 70 8.70 -17.96 25.28
CA VAL A 70 7.53 -18.25 24.43
C VAL A 70 6.59 -17.04 24.37
N GLY A 71 6.32 -16.40 25.51
CA GLY A 71 5.53 -15.17 25.60
C GLY A 71 6.14 -14.01 24.81
N ALA A 72 7.46 -13.82 24.89
CA ALA A 72 8.18 -12.81 24.11
C ALA A 72 8.07 -13.05 22.60
N ALA A 73 8.25 -14.29 22.14
CA ALA A 73 8.13 -14.65 20.73
C ALA A 73 6.71 -14.41 20.19
N ALA A 74 5.68 -14.77 20.96
CA ALA A 74 4.29 -14.49 20.61
C ALA A 74 4.00 -12.98 20.54
N GLY A 75 4.53 -12.21 21.50
CA GLY A 75 4.43 -10.76 21.53
C GLY A 75 5.04 -10.09 20.29
N LEU A 76 6.24 -10.52 19.86
CA LEU A 76 6.87 -10.04 18.62
C LEU A 76 6.00 -10.32 17.40
N ALA A 77 5.55 -11.57 17.24
CA ALA A 77 4.72 -11.96 16.11
C ALA A 77 3.44 -11.11 16.06
N ALA A 78 2.77 -10.91 17.20
CA ALA A 78 1.60 -10.05 17.30
C ALA A 78 1.92 -8.60 16.90
N GLY A 79 3.00 -8.01 17.41
CA GLY A 79 3.43 -6.65 17.09
C GLY A 79 3.68 -6.44 15.60
N PHE A 80 4.39 -7.37 14.95
CA PHE A 80 4.62 -7.33 13.49
C PHE A 80 3.31 -7.46 12.71
N THR A 81 2.43 -8.38 13.13
CA THR A 81 1.15 -8.63 12.44
C THR A 81 0.23 -7.41 12.53
N VAL A 82 0.13 -6.81 13.71
CA VAL A 82 -0.61 -5.57 13.94
C VAL A 82 -0.01 -4.46 13.07
N GLY A 83 1.29 -4.20 13.16
CA GLY A 83 1.95 -3.14 12.37
C GLY A 83 1.73 -3.31 10.85
N HIS A 84 1.78 -4.54 10.34
CA HIS A 84 1.49 -4.82 8.94
C HIS A 84 0.03 -4.53 8.58
N ARG A 85 -0.92 -4.94 9.44
CA ARG A 85 -2.35 -4.64 9.25
C ARG A 85 -2.66 -3.15 9.33
N THR A 86 -2.05 -2.42 10.26
CA THR A 86 -2.25 -0.96 10.40
C THR A 86 -1.79 -0.23 9.14
N ARG A 87 -0.64 -0.62 8.56
CA ARG A 87 -0.17 -0.06 7.28
C ARG A 87 -1.15 -0.32 6.14
N GLY A 88 -1.72 -1.53 6.06
CA GLY A 88 -2.76 -1.85 5.09
C GLY A 88 -4.00 -0.98 5.26
N TRP A 89 -4.49 -0.85 6.50
CA TRP A 89 -5.66 -0.02 6.83
C TRP A 89 -5.46 1.45 6.49
N VAL A 90 -4.30 2.03 6.81
CA VAL A 90 -3.99 3.44 6.47
C VAL A 90 -3.99 3.65 4.96
N ARG A 91 -3.49 2.69 4.18
CA ARG A 91 -3.54 2.76 2.71
C ARG A 91 -4.99 2.71 2.21
N VAL A 92 -5.80 1.78 2.70
CA VAL A 92 -7.23 1.68 2.36
C VAL A 92 -7.98 2.96 2.73
N LEU A 93 -7.77 3.50 3.92
CA LEU A 93 -8.40 4.76 4.35
C LEU A 93 -7.99 5.93 3.45
N ARG A 94 -6.70 6.03 3.11
CA ARG A 94 -6.20 7.07 2.23
C ARG A 94 -6.79 6.97 0.83
N LEU A 95 -6.95 5.76 0.30
CA LEU A 95 -7.63 5.49 -0.97
C LEU A 95 -9.11 5.89 -0.89
N HIS A 96 -9.79 5.52 0.18
CA HIS A 96 -11.19 5.86 0.40
C HIS A 96 -11.40 7.38 0.47
N LEU A 97 -10.54 8.09 1.20
CA LEU A 97 -10.54 9.55 1.26
C LEU A 97 -10.23 10.18 -0.10
N LEU A 98 -9.31 9.60 -0.86
CA LEU A 98 -9.02 10.07 -2.22
C LEU A 98 -10.20 9.86 -3.17
N ARG A 99 -10.93 8.75 -3.03
CA ARG A 99 -12.13 8.46 -3.84
C ARG A 99 -13.31 9.36 -3.49
N ARG A 100 -13.42 9.80 -2.23
CA ARG A 100 -14.50 10.71 -1.79
C ARG A 100 -14.20 12.18 -2.07
N ASN A 101 -12.96 12.60 -1.83
CA ASN A 101 -12.59 14.03 -1.80
C ASN A 101 -11.56 14.41 -2.89
N GLY A 102 -11.17 13.46 -3.74
CA GLY A 102 -10.20 13.69 -4.80
C GLY A 102 -10.82 14.37 -6.02
N THR A 103 -9.95 14.97 -6.83
CA THR A 103 -10.30 15.37 -8.19
C THR A 103 -10.31 14.12 -9.06
N HIS A 104 -11.35 13.99 -9.89
CA HIS A 104 -11.47 12.92 -10.86
C HIS A 104 -11.19 13.47 -12.25
N ALA A 105 -10.42 12.74 -13.05
CA ALA A 105 -10.24 13.01 -14.46
C ALA A 105 -10.39 11.71 -15.26
N ASP A 106 -10.87 11.86 -16.48
CA ASP A 106 -10.90 10.78 -17.45
C ASP A 106 -9.49 10.64 -18.06
N ALA A 107 -8.90 9.47 -17.86
CA ALA A 107 -7.60 9.11 -18.39
C ALA A 107 -7.76 8.11 -19.52
N ARG A 108 -6.90 8.22 -20.53
CA ARG A 108 -6.85 7.28 -21.64
C ARG A 108 -5.73 6.28 -21.42
N VAL A 109 -6.03 5.00 -21.57
CA VAL A 109 -5.02 3.95 -21.56
C VAL A 109 -4.19 4.07 -22.84
N THR A 110 -2.90 4.36 -22.71
CA THR A 110 -1.99 4.50 -23.86
C THR A 110 -1.25 3.21 -24.15
N ARG A 111 -0.95 2.42 -23.12
CA ARG A 111 -0.23 1.15 -23.25
C ARG A 111 -0.61 0.18 -22.16
N VAL A 112 -0.64 -1.10 -22.50
CA VAL A 112 -0.85 -2.20 -21.56
C VAL A 112 0.23 -3.24 -21.82
N GLU A 113 1.01 -3.54 -20.81
CA GLU A 113 1.95 -4.66 -20.85
C GLU A 113 1.44 -5.77 -19.94
N ARG A 114 1.41 -6.99 -20.47
CA ARG A 114 1.08 -8.19 -19.72
C ARG A 114 2.34 -9.01 -19.55
N ARG A 115 2.73 -9.32 -18.31
CA ARG A 115 3.81 -10.24 -17.99
C ARG A 115 3.24 -11.40 -17.21
N HIS A 116 3.24 -12.57 -17.82
CA HIS A 116 2.87 -13.81 -17.14
C HIS A 116 4.12 -14.41 -16.48
N ARG A 117 4.00 -14.83 -15.22
CA ARG A 117 5.06 -15.54 -14.50
C ARG A 117 4.52 -16.87 -13.99
N HIS A 118 5.24 -17.95 -14.29
CA HIS A 118 5.04 -19.24 -13.65
C HIS A 118 5.98 -19.34 -12.44
N THR A 119 5.44 -19.74 -11.31
CA THR A 119 6.25 -20.07 -10.13
C THR A 119 6.59 -21.56 -10.17
N ALA A 120 7.79 -21.93 -9.69
CA ALA A 120 8.23 -23.32 -9.61
C ALA A 120 7.31 -24.21 -8.74
N ARG A 121 6.44 -23.60 -7.92
CA ARG A 121 5.44 -24.28 -7.07
C ARG A 121 4.07 -24.47 -7.76
N GLY A 122 3.98 -24.25 -9.08
CA GLY A 122 2.77 -24.51 -9.87
C GLY A 122 1.73 -23.37 -9.88
N GLY A 123 1.96 -22.27 -9.17
CA GLY A 123 1.12 -21.07 -9.28
C GLY A 123 1.50 -20.23 -10.50
N SER A 124 0.52 -19.78 -11.28
CA SER A 124 0.72 -18.69 -12.23
C SER A 124 0.37 -17.35 -11.57
N THR A 125 0.97 -16.26 -12.06
CA THR A 125 0.57 -14.91 -11.68
C THR A 125 0.74 -14.01 -12.89
N THR A 126 -0.32 -13.34 -13.27
CA THR A 126 -0.27 -12.32 -14.31
C THR A 126 -0.05 -10.93 -13.70
N ALA A 127 0.98 -10.25 -14.18
CA ALA A 127 1.24 -8.84 -13.89
C ALA A 127 0.82 -7.97 -15.07
N TYR A 128 0.02 -6.94 -14.81
CA TYR A 128 -0.38 -5.93 -15.80
C TYR A 128 0.30 -4.60 -15.46
N THR A 129 1.01 -4.02 -16.42
CA THR A 129 1.51 -2.64 -16.35
C THR A 129 0.68 -1.79 -17.30
N VAL A 130 -0.15 -0.92 -16.77
CA VAL A 130 -1.01 -0.01 -17.54
C VAL A 130 -0.39 1.37 -17.51
N VAL A 131 -0.16 1.95 -18.67
CA VAL A 131 0.22 3.35 -18.83
C VAL A 131 -1.03 4.13 -19.21
N VAL A 132 -1.35 5.15 -18.42
CA VAL A 132 -2.49 6.03 -18.67
C VAL A 132 -2.01 7.46 -18.80
N GLY A 133 -2.62 8.20 -19.73
CA GLY A 133 -2.43 9.63 -19.94
C GLY A 133 -3.72 10.38 -19.65
N TRP A 134 -3.65 11.50 -18.92
CA TRP A 134 -4.80 12.39 -18.74
C TRP A 134 -4.35 13.86 -18.74
N VAL A 135 -5.30 14.76 -18.98
CA VAL A 135 -5.09 16.20 -18.87
C VAL A 135 -5.62 16.63 -17.50
N ASP A 136 -4.84 17.42 -16.76
CA ASP A 136 -5.30 18.00 -15.49
C ASP A 136 -6.49 18.93 -15.73
N ARG A 137 -7.32 19.15 -14.70
CA ARG A 137 -8.50 20.02 -14.78
C ARG A 137 -8.16 21.45 -15.24
N ASP A 138 -6.95 21.89 -14.94
CA ASP A 138 -6.43 23.21 -15.30
C ASP A 138 -5.86 23.27 -16.73
N GLY A 139 -6.02 22.22 -17.53
CA GLY A 139 -5.46 22.11 -18.88
C GLY A 139 -3.93 21.98 -18.92
N ALA A 140 -3.28 22.02 -17.76
CA ALA A 140 -1.84 22.00 -17.61
C ALA A 140 -1.31 20.55 -17.67
N GLN A 141 -0.61 20.26 -18.76
CA GLN A 141 0.21 19.07 -19.02
C GLN A 141 -0.50 17.70 -19.08
N GLY A 142 -0.17 16.94 -20.12
CA GLY A 142 -0.48 15.52 -20.22
C GLY A 142 0.27 14.75 -19.14
N CYS A 143 -0.43 14.38 -18.08
CA CYS A 143 0.10 13.54 -17.01
C CYS A 143 0.12 12.09 -17.48
N VAL A 144 1.30 11.46 -17.47
CA VAL A 144 1.45 10.05 -17.82
C VAL A 144 1.86 9.26 -16.58
N ARG A 145 1.20 8.13 -16.33
CA ARG A 145 1.52 7.27 -15.18
C ARG A 145 1.41 5.79 -15.48
N HIS A 146 2.31 5.06 -14.83
CA HIS A 146 2.38 3.61 -14.85
C HIS A 146 1.70 3.04 -13.60
N PHE A 147 0.74 2.15 -13.82
CA PHE A 147 0.04 1.42 -12.78
C PHE A 147 0.34 -0.06 -12.92
N ARG A 148 0.70 -0.71 -11.81
CA ARG A 148 0.99 -2.15 -11.80
C ARG A 148 -0.06 -2.89 -11.00
N PHE A 149 -0.62 -3.93 -11.61
CA PHE A 149 -1.60 -4.82 -11.01
C PHE A 149 -1.03 -6.23 -11.02
N LEU A 150 -1.21 -6.99 -9.93
CA LEU A 150 -1.01 -8.43 -9.93
C LEU A 150 -2.35 -9.09 -9.64
N GLY A 151 -2.67 -10.12 -10.41
CA GLY A 151 -3.85 -10.93 -10.18
C GLY A 151 -4.28 -11.66 -11.43
N ASP A 152 -4.85 -12.84 -11.23
CA ASP A 152 -5.47 -13.66 -12.29
C ASP A 152 -7.01 -13.53 -12.26
N GLY A 153 -7.54 -12.50 -11.58
CA GLY A 153 -8.83 -12.60 -10.89
C GLY A 153 -10.12 -12.30 -11.68
N ASP A 154 -10.08 -11.66 -12.84
CA ASP A 154 -11.33 -11.43 -13.60
C ASP A 154 -11.06 -11.28 -15.11
N PRO A 155 -11.67 -12.10 -15.98
CA PRO A 155 -11.55 -11.94 -17.45
C PRO A 155 -12.08 -10.58 -17.95
N ARG A 156 -12.90 -9.86 -17.17
CA ARG A 156 -13.36 -8.51 -17.49
C ARG A 156 -12.28 -7.45 -17.28
N PHE A 157 -11.31 -7.71 -16.41
CA PHE A 157 -10.26 -6.74 -16.09
C PHE A 157 -9.38 -6.37 -17.32
N PRO A 158 -8.89 -7.33 -18.13
CA PRO A 158 -8.23 -7.02 -19.39
C PRO A 158 -9.11 -6.26 -20.40
N ALA A 159 -10.42 -6.49 -20.39
CA ALA A 159 -11.36 -5.80 -21.30
C ALA A 159 -11.52 -4.32 -20.93
N LEU A 160 -11.55 -4.00 -19.62
CA LEU A 160 -11.63 -2.63 -19.11
C LEU A 160 -10.36 -1.82 -19.36
N LEU A 161 -9.22 -2.49 -19.47
CA LEU A 161 -7.91 -1.85 -19.59
C LEU A 161 -7.37 -1.85 -21.02
N ARG A 162 -8.17 -2.09 -22.05
CA ARG A 162 -7.68 -2.10 -23.44
C ARG A 162 -7.04 -0.76 -23.82
N THR A 163 -6.02 -0.79 -24.67
CA THR A 163 -5.43 0.43 -25.24
C THR A 163 -6.50 1.27 -25.90
N GLY A 164 -6.53 2.55 -25.58
CA GLY A 164 -7.54 3.51 -26.04
C GLY A 164 -8.77 3.62 -25.15
N ALA A 165 -8.98 2.71 -24.19
CA ALA A 165 -10.08 2.78 -23.24
C ALA A 165 -9.97 4.00 -22.32
N THR A 166 -11.12 4.55 -21.95
CA THR A 166 -11.22 5.64 -20.98
C THR A 166 -11.46 5.07 -19.59
N VAL A 167 -10.62 5.47 -18.63
CA VAL A 167 -10.61 5.00 -17.26
C VAL A 167 -10.54 6.20 -16.32
N ARG A 168 -11.22 6.13 -15.17
CA ARG A 168 -11.19 7.22 -14.20
C ARG A 168 -9.95 7.17 -13.35
N VAL A 169 -9.32 8.33 -13.16
CA VAL A 169 -8.19 8.53 -12.26
C VAL A 169 -8.59 9.50 -11.18
N ALA A 170 -8.38 9.13 -9.92
CA ALA A 170 -8.55 10.00 -8.76
C ALA A 170 -7.19 10.50 -8.29
N TYR A 171 -7.06 11.81 -8.06
CA TYR A 171 -5.85 12.42 -7.53
C TYR A 171 -6.18 13.61 -6.62
N ARG A 172 -5.19 14.12 -5.90
CA ARG A 172 -5.33 15.36 -5.13
C ARG A 172 -4.89 16.53 -5.99
N ALA A 173 -5.65 17.63 -6.00
CA ALA A 173 -5.30 18.85 -6.71
C ALA A 173 -3.83 19.27 -6.43
N GLY A 174 -3.10 19.63 -7.48
CA GLY A 174 -1.66 19.94 -7.42
C GLY A 174 -0.74 18.74 -7.20
N ARG A 175 -1.27 17.50 -7.19
CA ARG A 175 -0.50 16.25 -7.01
C ARG A 175 -0.96 15.15 -7.98
N ALA A 176 -1.07 15.47 -9.26
CA ALA A 176 -1.36 14.49 -10.33
C ALA A 176 -0.37 13.31 -10.33
N ALA A 177 0.90 13.55 -9.96
CA ALA A 177 1.91 12.51 -9.75
C ALA A 177 1.59 11.53 -8.61
N ARG A 178 0.48 11.69 -7.87
CA ARG A 178 -0.07 10.76 -6.85
C ARG A 178 -1.51 10.29 -7.16
N ALA A 179 -1.84 10.23 -8.43
CA ALA A 179 -3.01 9.57 -8.99
C ALA A 179 -3.15 8.08 -8.64
N VAL A 180 -4.41 7.66 -8.49
CA VAL A 180 -4.86 6.28 -8.32
C VAL A 180 -5.86 5.97 -9.42
N LEU A 181 -5.72 4.80 -10.05
CA LEU A 181 -6.67 4.33 -11.04
C LEU A 181 -7.91 3.76 -10.34
N ASP A 182 -9.08 4.28 -10.65
CA ASP A 182 -10.35 3.81 -10.10
C ASP A 182 -10.94 2.73 -11.00
N VAL A 183 -10.34 1.53 -10.94
CA VAL A 183 -10.87 0.35 -11.64
C VAL A 183 -11.58 -0.54 -10.62
N PRO A 184 -12.84 -0.93 -10.88
CA PRO A 184 -13.49 -1.94 -10.07
C PRO A 184 -12.70 -3.26 -10.19
N TYR A 185 -12.60 -4.01 -9.09
CA TYR A 185 -11.93 -5.33 -9.02
C TYR A 185 -10.40 -5.36 -9.12
N ALA A 186 -9.74 -4.20 -9.24
CA ALA A 186 -8.30 -4.13 -9.04
C ALA A 186 -7.99 -3.99 -7.53
N PRO A 187 -7.46 -5.01 -6.84
CA PRO A 187 -6.58 -4.70 -5.73
C PRO A 187 -5.41 -3.94 -6.35
N VAL A 188 -5.41 -2.61 -6.21
CA VAL A 188 -4.34 -1.75 -6.74
C VAL A 188 -3.07 -2.15 -5.99
N LEU A 189 -2.34 -3.09 -6.57
CA LEU A 189 -1.12 -3.63 -6.00
C LEU A 189 0.04 -2.62 -6.06
N ALA A 190 -0.17 -1.50 -6.76
CA ALA A 190 0.65 -0.31 -6.64
C ALA A 190 0.76 0.22 -5.19
N ASP A 191 -0.12 -0.24 -4.28
CA ASP A 191 -0.07 0.06 -2.84
C ASP A 191 0.31 -1.14 -1.95
N LEU A 192 0.88 -2.24 -2.48
CA LEU A 192 1.21 -3.44 -1.68
C LEU A 192 2.69 -3.85 -1.70
N LEU A 193 3.53 -3.22 -2.51
CA LEU A 193 4.98 -3.36 -2.40
C LEU A 193 5.58 -2.12 -1.70
N PRO A 194 6.46 -2.31 -0.70
CA PRO A 194 7.24 -1.20 -0.13
C PRO A 194 8.16 -0.56 -1.17
#